data_AF-A0A7Y1LD28-F1
#
_entry.id   AF-A0A7Y1LD28-F1
#
_cell.length_a   1.000
_cell.length_b   1.000
_cell.length_c   1.000
_cell.angle_alpha   90.00
_cell.angle_beta   90.00
_cell.angle_gamma   90.00
#
_symmetry.space_group_name_H-M   'P 1'
#
loop_
_entity.id
_entity.type
_entity.pdbx_description
1 polymer ?
#
loop_
_entity_poly.entity_id
_entity_poly.type
_entity_poly.pdbx_seq_one_letter_code
_entity_poly.pdbx_strand_id
1 'polypeptide(L)'
;MKGFRSILNAQHVARLYLENKSIDGISKRAGVSDELTRFAFTLALRGVHPNSLDSITDFRLEDVVGLLLADKETTQDLKDEFDEFRVLWRRLHDRERDRRDAIWRLELIEPRSKSAEPFLELLSAIRDADETDPIGEACAFGIDEVVALVPITSVSGSIDYVGYDDIPEPWCERFLQASAGSTATIRGGYASDWEKFVRLWTAEMEMIKKHQEAAQG
;
A
#
# COMPACT_ATOMS: atom_id res chain seq x y z
N MET A 1 11.07 -16.04 -5.21
CA MET A 1 10.25 -15.36 -6.23
C MET A 1 9.53 -14.17 -5.61
N LYS A 2 10.11 -12.96 -5.71
CA LYS A 2 9.48 -11.69 -5.29
C LYS A 2 8.75 -11.10 -6.50
N GLY A 3 7.65 -11.74 -6.92
CA GLY A 3 7.27 -11.74 -8.34
C GLY A 3 6.11 -10.85 -8.78
N PHE A 4 5.13 -10.50 -7.95
CA PHE A 4 3.87 -9.94 -8.51
C PHE A 4 3.17 -8.86 -7.67
N ARG A 5 3.32 -8.86 -6.34
CA ARG A 5 2.63 -7.90 -5.46
C ARG A 5 3.12 -6.47 -5.58
N SER A 6 4.29 -6.29 -6.17
CA SER A 6 4.84 -4.97 -6.44
C SER A 6 3.93 -4.28 -7.49
N ILE A 7 3.76 -4.80 -8.69
CA ILE A 7 3.15 -4.09 -9.84
C ILE A 7 1.80 -3.40 -9.51
N LEU A 8 1.00 -3.99 -8.63
CA LEU A 8 -0.34 -3.55 -8.23
C LEU A 8 -0.43 -2.21 -7.48
N ASN A 9 0.46 -1.97 -6.51
CA ASN A 9 0.46 -0.71 -5.76
C ASN A 9 0.88 0.48 -6.65
N ALA A 10 1.59 0.21 -7.74
CA ALA A 10 2.17 1.27 -8.53
C ALA A 10 1.22 1.82 -9.62
N GLN A 11 0.22 1.03 -10.06
CA GLN A 11 -0.93 1.58 -10.80
C GLN A 11 -1.76 2.53 -9.92
N HIS A 12 -1.87 2.27 -8.62
CA HIS A 12 -2.58 3.12 -7.65
C HIS A 12 -1.84 4.43 -7.41
N VAL A 13 -0.52 4.38 -7.15
CA VAL A 13 0.31 5.58 -7.03
C VAL A 13 0.33 6.38 -8.34
N ALA A 14 0.42 5.71 -9.49
CA ALA A 14 0.33 6.38 -10.78
C ALA A 14 -1.07 6.97 -11.02
N ARG A 15 -2.15 6.37 -10.52
CA ARG A 15 -3.51 6.91 -10.69
C ARG A 15 -3.75 8.13 -9.80
N LEU A 16 -3.46 8.03 -8.50
CA LEU A 16 -3.58 9.13 -7.53
C LEU A 16 -2.76 10.37 -7.92
N TYR A 17 -1.55 10.18 -8.45
CA TYR A 17 -0.69 11.30 -8.88
C TYR A 17 -1.04 11.88 -10.24
N LEU A 18 -1.72 11.11 -11.10
CA LEU A 18 -1.84 11.45 -12.51
C LEU A 18 -3.26 11.64 -13.02
N GLU A 19 -4.30 11.38 -12.21
CA GLU A 19 -5.68 11.72 -12.56
C GLU A 19 -5.96 13.23 -12.52
N ASN A 20 -5.15 14.00 -11.78
CA ASN A 20 -5.27 15.46 -11.67
C ASN A 20 -4.10 16.24 -12.31
N LYS A 21 -3.12 15.57 -12.91
CA LYS A 21 -1.98 16.20 -13.60
C LYS A 21 -1.82 15.67 -15.01
N SER A 22 -1.49 16.57 -15.94
CA SER A 22 -1.48 16.30 -17.38
C SER A 22 -0.40 15.29 -17.80
N ILE A 23 -0.69 13.99 -17.65
CA ILE A 23 0.05 12.91 -18.34
C ILE A 23 0.00 13.16 -19.82
N ASP A 24 -1.13 13.66 -20.32
CA ASP A 24 -1.37 13.92 -21.74
C ASP A 24 -0.30 14.86 -22.34
N GLY A 25 0.24 15.80 -21.55
CA GLY A 25 1.37 16.64 -21.97
C GLY A 25 2.70 15.90 -21.97
N ILE A 26 2.90 14.98 -21.04
CA ILE A 26 4.12 14.18 -20.88
C ILE A 26 4.20 13.07 -21.95
N SER A 27 3.10 12.35 -22.18
CA SER A 27 2.98 11.30 -23.19
C SER A 27 3.07 11.86 -24.62
N LYS A 28 2.43 13.00 -24.90
CA LYS A 28 2.59 13.71 -26.19
C LYS A 28 4.02 14.17 -26.46
N ARG A 29 4.73 14.67 -25.43
CA ARG A 29 6.12 15.12 -25.57
C ARG A 29 7.11 13.96 -25.71
N ALA A 30 6.89 12.88 -24.97
CA ALA A 30 7.77 11.72 -24.97
C ALA A 30 7.44 10.70 -26.09
N GLY A 31 6.31 10.85 -26.78
CA GLY A 31 5.89 9.97 -27.89
C GLY A 31 5.58 8.54 -27.44
N VAL A 32 5.19 8.36 -26.17
CA VAL A 32 4.85 7.07 -25.54
C VAL A 32 3.44 7.12 -24.99
N SER A 33 2.79 5.95 -24.88
CA SER A 33 1.44 5.88 -24.32
C SER A 33 1.43 6.25 -22.84
N ASP A 34 0.32 6.84 -22.39
CA ASP A 34 0.06 7.16 -20.98
C ASP A 34 0.28 5.96 -20.06
N GLU A 35 -0.06 4.78 -20.54
CA GLU A 35 0.10 3.50 -19.83
C GLU A 35 1.57 3.13 -19.62
N LEU A 36 2.43 3.41 -20.61
CA LEU A 36 3.88 3.18 -20.53
C LEU A 36 4.55 4.19 -19.58
N THR A 37 4.11 5.45 -19.61
CA THR A 37 4.56 6.50 -18.69
C THR A 37 4.20 6.16 -17.24
N ARG A 38 2.98 5.66 -17.00
CA ARG A 38 2.54 5.17 -15.69
C ARG A 38 3.39 4.00 -15.19
N PHE A 39 3.74 3.07 -16.09
CA PHE A 39 4.59 1.91 -15.78
C PHE A 39 6.06 2.28 -15.49
N ALA A 40 6.59 3.29 -16.19
CA ALA A 40 7.92 3.85 -15.94
C ALA A 40 8.05 4.48 -14.54
N PHE A 41 7.10 5.33 -14.15
CA PHE A 41 7.05 5.95 -12.82
C PHE A 41 6.91 4.90 -11.71
N THR A 42 6.09 3.88 -11.97
CA THR A 42 5.91 2.70 -11.14
C THR A 42 7.23 1.99 -10.78
N LEU A 43 8.14 1.83 -11.74
CA LEU A 43 9.43 1.17 -11.52
C LEU A 43 10.40 2.07 -10.73
N ALA A 44 10.40 3.37 -11.01
CA ALA A 44 11.19 4.37 -10.28
C ALA A 44 10.79 4.49 -8.80
N LEU A 45 9.48 4.41 -8.49
CA LEU A 45 8.93 4.39 -7.12
C LEU A 45 9.51 3.25 -6.27
N ARG A 46 9.94 2.16 -6.90
CA ARG A 46 10.48 0.98 -6.22
C ARG A 46 11.98 0.96 -6.02
N GLY A 47 12.70 1.97 -6.54
CA GLY A 47 14.17 1.92 -6.55
C GLY A 47 14.73 0.77 -7.39
N VAL A 48 13.93 0.24 -8.33
CA VAL A 48 14.42 -0.72 -9.32
C VAL A 48 15.24 0.09 -10.32
N HIS A 49 16.56 -0.09 -10.28
CA HIS A 49 17.45 0.54 -11.23
C HIS A 49 17.13 -0.01 -12.62
N PRO A 50 17.00 0.82 -13.68
CA PRO A 50 16.64 0.38 -15.03
C PRO A 50 17.43 -0.85 -15.48
N ASN A 51 18.76 -0.80 -15.31
CA ASN A 51 19.70 -1.88 -15.61
C ASN A 51 19.52 -3.21 -14.83
N SER A 52 18.57 -3.31 -13.90
CA SER A 52 18.23 -4.55 -13.18
C SER A 52 17.08 -5.33 -13.82
N LEU A 53 16.51 -4.79 -14.91
CA LEU A 53 15.48 -5.45 -15.72
C LEU A 53 16.19 -6.27 -16.80
N ASP A 54 16.44 -7.56 -16.54
CA ASP A 54 16.95 -8.45 -17.59
C ASP A 54 15.96 -8.51 -18.76
N SER A 55 16.54 -8.52 -19.97
CA SER A 55 15.93 -8.21 -21.27
C SER A 55 14.42 -8.52 -21.35
N ILE A 56 13.60 -7.54 -20.98
CA ILE A 56 12.28 -7.42 -21.57
C ILE A 56 12.57 -7.02 -23.02
N THR A 57 12.49 -8.02 -23.90
CA THR A 57 12.72 -7.91 -25.33
C THR A 57 11.62 -7.07 -25.97
N ASP A 58 11.68 -5.76 -25.75
CA ASP A 58 11.33 -4.75 -26.75
C ASP A 58 11.74 -3.37 -26.19
N PHE A 59 12.67 -2.76 -26.92
CA PHE A 59 13.29 -1.46 -26.66
C PHE A 59 12.29 -0.34 -26.33
N ARG A 60 12.78 0.66 -25.55
CA ARG A 60 12.33 2.09 -25.42
C ARG A 60 11.87 2.55 -24.03
N LEU A 61 11.74 1.71 -23.02
CA LEU A 61 11.25 2.18 -21.70
C LEU A 61 12.31 2.99 -20.93
N GLU A 62 13.56 2.52 -20.93
CA GLU A 62 14.67 3.13 -20.17
C GLU A 62 15.09 4.50 -20.74
N ASP A 63 15.17 4.62 -22.07
CA ASP A 63 15.47 5.88 -22.75
C ASP A 63 14.37 6.91 -22.55
N VAL A 64 13.11 6.48 -22.49
CA VAL A 64 11.95 7.34 -22.26
C VAL A 64 11.86 7.79 -20.80
N VAL A 65 12.12 6.91 -19.84
CA VAL A 65 12.27 7.29 -18.41
C VAL A 65 13.43 8.28 -18.27
N GLY A 66 14.56 8.03 -18.94
CA GLY A 66 15.73 8.91 -18.94
C GLY A 66 15.43 10.28 -19.56
N LEU A 67 14.72 10.34 -20.69
CA LEU A 67 14.27 11.59 -21.34
C LEU A 67 13.26 12.35 -20.48
N LEU A 68 12.35 11.63 -19.82
CA LEU A 68 11.35 12.20 -18.91
C LEU A 68 11.97 12.80 -17.65
N LEU A 69 13.07 12.23 -17.16
CA LEU A 69 13.84 12.72 -16.02
C LEU A 69 14.94 13.74 -16.40
N ALA A 70 15.17 14.00 -17.69
CA ALA A 70 16.21 14.90 -18.18
C ALA A 70 15.76 16.36 -18.35
N ASP A 71 14.45 16.64 -18.40
CA ASP A 71 13.91 18.01 -18.49
C ASP A 71 13.89 18.69 -17.11
N LYS A 72 14.99 19.37 -16.77
CA LYS A 72 15.28 19.88 -15.40
C LYS A 72 14.19 20.76 -14.76
N GLU A 73 13.42 21.49 -15.54
CA GLU A 73 12.45 22.46 -14.98
C GLU A 73 11.09 21.78 -14.72
N THR A 74 10.62 20.94 -15.65
CA THR A 74 9.41 20.12 -15.48
C THR A 74 9.61 18.98 -14.47
N THR A 75 10.85 18.49 -14.31
CA THR A 75 11.17 17.37 -13.43
C THR A 75 11.42 17.76 -11.99
N GLN A 76 11.73 19.02 -11.67
CA GLN A 76 12.06 19.41 -10.30
C GLN A 76 10.81 19.41 -9.41
N ASP A 77 9.70 20.02 -9.85
CA ASP A 77 8.44 20.01 -9.10
C ASP A 77 7.89 18.59 -8.97
N LEU A 78 7.95 17.81 -10.06
CA LEU A 78 7.55 16.39 -10.04
C LEU A 78 8.45 15.56 -9.12
N LYS A 79 9.74 15.90 -9.03
CA LYS A 79 10.70 15.23 -8.16
C LYS A 79 10.45 15.56 -6.70
N ASP A 80 10.15 16.81 -6.38
CA ASP A 80 9.90 17.23 -5.00
C ASP A 80 8.60 16.60 -4.46
N GLU A 81 7.53 16.61 -5.25
CA GLU A 81 6.29 15.91 -4.90
C GLU A 81 6.50 14.39 -4.79
N PHE A 82 7.30 13.81 -5.69
CA PHE A 82 7.64 12.40 -5.64
C PHE A 82 8.48 12.04 -4.40
N ASP A 83 9.44 12.87 -4.03
CA ASP A 83 10.26 12.68 -2.84
C ASP A 83 9.40 12.82 -1.57
N GLU A 84 8.45 13.76 -1.54
CA GLU A 84 7.45 13.92 -0.46
C GLU A 84 6.52 12.69 -0.35
N PHE A 85 6.00 12.21 -1.49
CA PHE A 85 5.22 10.98 -1.55
C PHE A 85 6.01 9.77 -1.04
N ARG A 86 7.28 9.61 -1.46
CA ARG A 86 8.13 8.49 -1.01
C ARG A 86 8.33 8.50 0.48
N VAL A 87 8.51 9.68 1.08
CA VAL A 87 8.64 9.83 2.53
C VAL A 87 7.33 9.43 3.22
N LEU A 88 6.19 9.93 2.73
CA LEU A 88 4.87 9.62 3.30
C LEU A 88 4.53 8.13 3.18
N TRP A 89 4.71 7.55 2.00
CA TRP A 89 4.44 6.14 1.75
C TRP A 89 5.33 5.23 2.59
N ARG A 90 6.63 5.55 2.72
CA ARG A 90 7.54 4.77 3.56
C ARG A 90 7.11 4.79 5.01
N ARG A 91 6.68 5.95 5.52
CA ARG A 91 6.17 6.08 6.89
C ARG A 91 4.92 5.24 7.09
N LEU A 92 3.97 5.29 6.16
CA LEU A 92 2.77 4.45 6.19
C LEU A 92 3.12 2.95 6.18
N HIS A 93 3.93 2.53 5.22
CA HIS A 93 4.36 1.14 5.08
C HIS A 93 5.08 0.64 6.34
N ASP A 94 6.05 1.40 6.87
CA ASP A 94 6.77 1.01 8.08
C ASP A 94 5.83 0.95 9.30
N ARG A 95 4.91 1.92 9.45
CA ARG A 95 3.92 1.93 10.52
C ARG A 95 3.02 0.71 10.48
N GLU A 96 2.47 0.36 9.31
CA GLU A 96 1.56 -0.76 9.17
C GLU A 96 2.27 -2.13 9.19
N ARG A 97 3.51 -2.20 8.70
CA ARG A 97 4.38 -3.36 8.90
C ARG A 97 4.60 -3.60 10.39
N ASP A 98 5.03 -2.59 11.13
CA ASP A 98 5.35 -2.71 12.55
C ASP A 98 4.09 -3.05 13.37
N ARG A 99 2.92 -2.50 13.00
CA ARG A 99 1.62 -2.88 13.57
C ARG A 99 1.35 -4.37 13.36
N ARG A 100 1.46 -4.85 12.13
CA ARG A 100 1.18 -6.26 11.78
C ARG A 100 2.12 -7.21 12.53
N ASP A 101 3.39 -6.87 12.56
CA ASP A 101 4.44 -7.59 13.28
C ASP A 101 4.17 -7.68 14.79
N ALA A 102 3.65 -6.61 15.40
CA ALA A 102 3.29 -6.59 16.81
C ALA A 102 2.06 -7.45 17.10
N ILE A 103 1.03 -7.37 16.25
CA ILE A 103 -0.19 -8.17 16.36
C ILE A 103 0.12 -9.67 16.29
N TRP A 104 0.90 -10.10 15.30
CA TRP A 104 1.29 -11.51 15.16
C TRP A 104 2.12 -12.03 16.33
N ARG A 105 3.00 -11.19 16.89
CA ARG A 105 3.77 -11.58 18.08
C ARG A 105 2.88 -11.71 19.31
N LEU A 106 1.88 -10.83 19.47
CA LEU A 106 0.92 -10.91 20.57
C LEU A 106 0.04 -12.16 20.48
N GLU A 107 -0.36 -12.59 19.29
CA GLU A 107 -1.16 -13.81 19.10
C GLU A 107 -0.49 -15.07 19.68
N LEU A 108 0.84 -15.08 19.75
CA LEU A 108 1.63 -16.20 20.28
C LEU A 108 1.88 -16.10 21.80
N ILE A 109 1.38 -15.06 22.46
CA ILE A 109 1.65 -14.75 23.86
C ILE A 109 0.35 -14.84 24.65
N GLU A 110 0.38 -15.43 25.85
CA GLU A 110 -0.79 -15.43 26.72
C GLU A 110 -1.04 -14.04 27.34
N PRO A 111 -2.30 -13.63 27.49
CA PRO A 111 -2.65 -12.45 28.29
C PRO A 111 -2.03 -12.53 29.69
N ARG A 112 -1.54 -11.40 30.24
CA ARG A 112 -0.77 -11.24 31.50
C ARG A 112 0.71 -11.57 31.44
N SER A 113 1.20 -12.13 30.32
CA SER A 113 2.64 -12.32 30.16
C SER A 113 3.34 -10.96 30.03
N LYS A 114 4.40 -10.75 30.81
CA LYS A 114 5.25 -9.54 30.68
C LYS A 114 5.88 -9.41 29.29
N SER A 115 6.05 -10.52 28.57
CA SER A 115 6.55 -10.51 27.20
C SER A 115 5.60 -9.80 26.22
N ALA A 116 4.33 -9.54 26.59
CA ALA A 116 3.38 -8.78 25.78
C ALA A 116 3.59 -7.27 25.86
N GLU A 117 4.16 -6.76 26.97
CA GLU A 117 4.35 -5.31 27.25
C GLU A 117 4.97 -4.54 26.07
N PRO A 118 6.13 -4.93 25.49
CA PRO A 118 6.74 -4.14 24.42
C PRO A 118 5.89 -4.05 23.15
N PHE A 119 5.07 -5.07 22.87
CA PHE A 119 4.18 -5.04 21.70
C PHE A 119 2.94 -4.19 21.96
N LEU A 120 2.42 -4.18 23.20
CA LEU A 120 1.33 -3.29 23.59
C LEU A 120 1.76 -1.82 23.59
N GLU A 121 2.98 -1.53 24.07
CA GLU A 121 3.58 -0.19 24.00
C GLU A 121 3.75 0.28 22.55
N LEU A 122 4.28 -0.56 21.67
CA LEU A 122 4.42 -0.26 20.25
C LEU A 122 3.05 0.01 19.59
N LEU A 123 2.05 -0.84 19.83
CA LEU A 123 0.70 -0.62 19.30
C LEU A 123 0.05 0.65 19.85
N SER A 124 0.31 1.00 21.11
CA SER A 124 -0.12 2.28 21.69
C SER A 124 0.54 3.45 20.99
N ALA A 125 1.87 3.43 20.82
CA ALA A 125 2.60 4.49 20.14
C ALA A 125 2.15 4.67 18.68
N ILE A 126 1.85 3.58 17.98
CA ILE A 126 1.29 3.63 16.63
C ILE A 126 -0.10 4.28 16.63
N ARG A 127 -0.99 3.93 17.56
CA ARG A 127 -2.31 4.55 17.69
C ARG A 127 -2.19 6.06 17.95
N ASP A 128 -1.31 6.45 18.87
CA ASP A 128 -1.09 7.86 19.20
C ASP A 128 -0.49 8.63 17.98
N ALA A 129 0.32 7.96 17.16
CA ALA A 129 0.82 8.51 15.89
C ALA A 129 -0.28 8.65 14.82
N ASP A 130 -1.23 7.72 14.75
CA ASP A 130 -2.39 7.84 13.85
C ASP A 130 -3.27 9.05 14.21
N GLU A 131 -3.38 9.38 15.50
CA GLU A 131 -4.12 10.54 15.98
C GLU A 131 -3.38 11.86 15.73
N THR A 132 -2.07 11.89 15.94
CA THR A 132 -1.26 13.12 15.88
C THR A 132 -0.72 13.45 14.49
N ASP A 133 -0.54 12.43 13.66
CA ASP A 133 0.01 12.49 12.31
C ASP A 133 -0.72 11.43 11.43
N PRO A 134 -1.99 11.71 11.08
CA PRO A 134 -2.81 10.79 10.31
C PRO A 134 -2.27 10.66 8.89
N ILE A 135 -2.16 9.42 8.41
CA ILE A 135 -1.77 9.11 7.04
C ILE A 135 -2.92 8.36 6.36
N GLY A 136 -3.45 8.93 5.28
CA GLY A 136 -4.59 8.41 4.54
C GLY A 136 -5.94 8.96 5.02
N GLU A 137 -6.90 9.03 4.10
CA GLU A 137 -8.22 9.65 4.32
C GLU A 137 -9.12 8.87 5.27
N ALA A 138 -8.91 7.55 5.39
CA ALA A 138 -9.66 6.66 6.26
C ALA A 138 -8.90 6.31 7.54
N CYS A 139 -7.89 7.11 7.93
CA CYS A 139 -7.08 6.86 9.13
C CYS A 139 -7.92 6.78 10.40
N ALA A 140 -8.97 7.60 10.49
CA ALA A 140 -9.89 7.64 11.62
C ALA A 140 -11.04 6.61 11.53
N PHE A 141 -11.18 5.89 10.41
CA PHE A 141 -12.31 4.97 10.22
C PHE A 141 -12.09 3.67 10.97
N GLY A 142 -13.18 3.08 11.47
CA GLY A 142 -13.25 1.70 11.93
C GLY A 142 -13.42 0.71 10.76
N ILE A 143 -13.22 -0.58 11.05
CA ILE A 143 -13.32 -1.63 10.02
C ILE A 143 -14.71 -1.67 9.35
N ASP A 144 -15.79 -1.44 10.10
CA ASP A 144 -17.15 -1.46 9.57
C ASP A 144 -17.41 -0.31 8.58
N GLU A 145 -16.86 0.87 8.86
CA GLU A 145 -16.97 2.04 7.98
C GLU A 145 -16.23 1.79 6.65
N VAL A 146 -15.06 1.17 6.71
CA VAL A 146 -14.28 0.83 5.52
C VAL A 146 -14.96 -0.24 4.69
N VAL A 147 -15.50 -1.28 5.34
CA VAL A 147 -16.25 -2.34 4.63
C VAL A 147 -17.45 -1.76 3.88
N ALA A 148 -18.11 -0.74 4.43
CA ALA A 148 -19.22 -0.06 3.76
C ALA A 148 -18.78 0.76 2.52
N LEU A 149 -17.51 1.15 2.44
CA LEU A 149 -16.95 1.94 1.33
C LEU A 149 -16.34 1.09 0.22
N VAL A 150 -15.84 -0.12 0.54
CA VAL A 150 -15.10 -0.96 -0.40
C VAL A 150 -16.04 -1.84 -1.22
N PRO A 151 -16.28 -1.55 -2.53
CA PRO A 151 -17.04 -2.42 -3.41
C PRO A 151 -16.34 -3.76 -3.67
N ILE A 152 -17.14 -4.83 -3.71
CA ILE A 152 -16.73 -6.11 -4.30
C ILE A 152 -17.10 -6.07 -5.79
N THR A 153 -16.10 -6.26 -6.65
CA THR A 153 -16.30 -6.30 -8.09
C THR A 153 -16.48 -7.73 -8.59
N SER A 154 -17.65 -8.01 -9.15
CA SER A 154 -17.98 -9.27 -9.80
C SER A 154 -17.99 -9.14 -11.32
N VAL A 155 -17.12 -9.88 -12.00
CA VAL A 155 -17.07 -9.95 -13.46
C VAL A 155 -17.42 -11.37 -13.90
N SER A 156 -18.39 -11.51 -14.80
CA SER A 156 -18.83 -12.82 -15.31
C SER A 156 -17.64 -13.66 -15.78
N GLY A 157 -17.50 -14.87 -15.23
CA GLY A 157 -16.41 -15.80 -15.56
C GLY A 157 -15.07 -15.49 -14.88
N SER A 158 -15.03 -14.55 -13.93
CA SER A 158 -13.86 -14.22 -13.11
C SER A 158 -14.15 -14.44 -11.62
N ILE A 159 -13.09 -14.57 -10.82
CA ILE A 159 -13.19 -14.57 -9.35
C ILE A 159 -13.43 -13.14 -8.88
N ASP A 160 -14.34 -12.98 -7.92
CA ASP A 160 -14.62 -11.68 -7.29
C ASP A 160 -13.37 -11.09 -6.63
N TYR A 161 -13.23 -9.77 -6.74
CA TYR A 161 -12.06 -9.06 -6.21
C TYR A 161 -12.46 -7.70 -5.65
N VAL A 162 -11.59 -7.17 -4.78
CA VAL A 162 -11.62 -5.77 -4.34
C VAL A 162 -10.46 -5.04 -5.01
N GLY A 163 -10.74 -3.89 -5.63
CA GLY A 163 -9.69 -3.05 -6.19
C GLY A 163 -8.89 -2.42 -5.05
N TYR A 164 -7.56 -2.40 -5.16
CA TYR A 164 -6.74 -1.69 -4.17
C TYR A 164 -7.01 -0.18 -4.18
N ASP A 165 -7.45 0.34 -5.33
CA ASP A 165 -7.88 1.74 -5.47
C ASP A 165 -9.18 2.05 -4.73
N ASP A 166 -9.99 1.02 -4.49
CA ASP A 166 -11.27 1.16 -3.83
C ASP A 166 -11.16 1.01 -2.30
N ILE A 167 -9.97 0.65 -1.79
CA ILE A 167 -9.67 0.56 -0.36
C ILE A 167 -8.94 1.83 0.05
N PRO A 168 -9.53 2.70 0.88
CA PRO A 168 -8.88 3.95 1.27
C PRO A 168 -7.71 3.70 2.23
N GLU A 169 -6.65 4.50 2.13
CA GLU A 169 -5.53 4.43 3.08
C GLU A 169 -5.95 4.91 4.48
N PRO A 170 -5.42 4.30 5.57
CA PRO A 170 -4.34 3.32 5.63
C PRO A 170 -4.80 1.85 5.51
N TRP A 171 -6.08 1.62 5.20
CA TRP A 171 -6.66 0.27 5.21
C TRP A 171 -6.19 -0.60 4.06
N CYS A 172 -5.81 0.00 2.94
CA CYS A 172 -5.18 -0.72 1.84
C CYS A 172 -3.83 -1.30 2.29
N GLU A 173 -2.97 -0.47 2.89
CA GLU A 173 -1.69 -0.95 3.41
C GLU A 173 -1.86 -1.97 4.55
N ARG A 174 -2.82 -1.78 5.47
CA ARG A 174 -3.17 -2.78 6.50
C ARG A 174 -3.51 -4.13 5.90
N PHE A 175 -4.34 -4.14 4.85
CA PHE A 175 -4.73 -5.35 4.14
C PHE A 175 -3.53 -6.00 3.44
N LEU A 176 -2.67 -5.21 2.80
CA LEU A 176 -1.47 -5.70 2.12
C LEU A 176 -0.47 -6.35 3.09
N GLN A 177 -0.24 -5.73 4.25
CA GLN A 177 0.65 -6.28 5.29
C GLN A 177 0.08 -7.57 5.89
N ALA A 178 -1.22 -7.63 6.16
CA ALA A 178 -1.88 -8.85 6.65
C ALA A 178 -1.91 -9.98 5.61
N SER A 179 -1.95 -9.62 4.33
CA SER A 179 -2.00 -10.57 3.20
C SER A 179 -0.62 -10.84 2.59
N ALA A 180 0.47 -10.56 3.33
CA ALA A 180 1.84 -10.81 2.94
C ALA A 180 2.13 -12.31 2.77
N GLY A 181 1.70 -12.88 1.64
CA GLY A 181 1.85 -14.31 1.34
C GLY A 181 0.85 -14.79 0.29
N SER A 182 -0.28 -14.09 0.15
CA SER A 182 -1.38 -14.41 -0.78
C SER A 182 -1.13 -14.03 -2.24
N THR A 183 -1.56 -14.87 -3.18
CA THR A 183 -1.51 -14.54 -4.61
C THR A 183 -2.46 -13.38 -4.89
N ALA A 184 -1.97 -12.26 -5.40
CA ALA A 184 -2.79 -11.13 -5.81
C ALA A 184 -3.00 -11.15 -7.33
N THR A 185 -4.11 -10.60 -7.82
CA THR A 185 -4.37 -10.43 -9.26
C THR A 185 -3.99 -9.03 -9.68
N ILE A 186 -3.70 -8.77 -10.95
CA ILE A 186 -3.47 -7.40 -11.46
C ILE A 186 -4.67 -6.44 -11.28
N ARG A 187 -5.85 -6.98 -10.92
CA ARG A 187 -7.06 -6.19 -10.69
C ARG A 187 -7.27 -5.82 -9.22
N GLY A 188 -6.53 -6.45 -8.31
CA GLY A 188 -6.70 -6.27 -6.87
C GLY A 188 -6.55 -7.57 -6.07
N GLY A 189 -6.94 -7.51 -4.80
CA GLY A 189 -7.00 -8.66 -3.91
C GLY A 189 -8.28 -9.46 -4.12
N TYR A 190 -8.24 -10.79 -3.92
CA TYR A 190 -9.46 -11.59 -3.98
C TYR A 190 -10.45 -11.13 -2.90
N ALA A 191 -11.74 -11.10 -3.24
CA ALA A 191 -12.78 -10.71 -2.28
C ALA A 191 -12.76 -11.61 -1.03
N SER A 192 -12.48 -12.91 -1.21
CA SER A 192 -12.33 -13.85 -0.09
C SER A 192 -11.15 -13.53 0.85
N ASP A 193 -10.05 -12.98 0.31
CA ASP A 193 -8.91 -12.55 1.12
C ASP A 193 -9.25 -11.29 1.90
N TRP A 194 -9.97 -10.34 1.27
CA TRP A 194 -10.50 -9.16 1.93
C TRP A 194 -11.46 -9.51 3.06
N GLU A 195 -12.45 -10.36 2.81
CA GLU A 195 -13.40 -10.84 3.84
C GLU A 195 -12.69 -11.56 4.98
N LYS A 196 -11.65 -12.36 4.66
CA LYS A 196 -10.81 -13.00 5.66
C LYS A 196 -10.07 -11.97 6.49
N PHE A 197 -9.48 -10.95 5.86
CA PHE A 197 -8.81 -9.85 6.55
C PHE A 197 -9.77 -9.13 7.52
N VAL A 198 -10.96 -8.74 7.06
CA VAL A 198 -11.98 -8.08 7.88
C VAL A 198 -12.31 -8.91 9.13
N ARG A 199 -12.61 -10.21 8.95
CA ARG A 199 -12.95 -11.11 10.05
C ARG A 199 -11.79 -11.26 11.04
N LEU A 200 -10.57 -11.44 10.55
CA LEU A 200 -9.39 -11.60 11.40
C LEU A 200 -9.06 -10.31 12.14
N TRP A 201 -9.17 -9.15 11.49
CA TRP A 201 -8.92 -7.86 12.12
C TRP A 201 -9.80 -7.66 13.36
N THR A 202 -11.10 -7.96 13.28
CA THR A 202 -12.00 -7.86 14.44
C THR A 202 -11.55 -8.77 15.59
N ALA A 203 -11.20 -10.03 15.30
CA ALA A 203 -10.70 -10.97 16.31
C ALA A 203 -9.36 -10.51 16.91
N GLU A 204 -8.47 -9.94 16.11
CA GLU A 204 -7.19 -9.37 16.53
C GLU A 204 -7.40 -8.18 17.48
N MET A 205 -8.34 -7.28 17.18
CA MET A 205 -8.66 -6.15 18.07
C MET A 205 -9.22 -6.61 19.42
N GLU A 206 -10.06 -7.66 19.43
CA GLU A 206 -10.54 -8.27 20.67
C GLU A 206 -9.41 -8.92 21.47
N MET A 207 -8.47 -9.59 20.80
CA MET A 207 -7.28 -10.17 21.42
C MET A 207 -6.41 -9.08 22.08
N ILE A 208 -6.11 -8.00 21.35
CA ILE A 208 -5.34 -6.86 21.88
C ILE A 208 -6.02 -6.29 23.13
N LYS A 209 -7.35 -6.11 23.09
CA LYS A 209 -8.12 -5.63 24.23
C LYS A 209 -7.96 -6.54 25.45
N LYS A 210 -8.03 -7.87 25.28
CA LYS A 210 -7.79 -8.83 26.37
C LYS A 210 -6.39 -8.70 26.97
N HIS A 211 -5.36 -8.48 26.14
CA HIS A 211 -4.01 -8.21 26.63
C HIS A 211 -3.90 -6.91 27.43
N GLN A 212 -4.56 -5.85 26.96
CA GLN A 212 -4.58 -4.55 27.65
C GLN A 212 -5.27 -4.64 29.01
N GLU A 213 -6.44 -5.27 29.07
CA GLU A 213 -7.17 -5.50 30.32
C GLU A 213 -6.35 -6.36 31.30
N ALA A 214 -5.69 -7.39 30.79
CA ALA A 214 -4.81 -8.26 31.56
C ALA A 214 -3.57 -7.56 32.12
N ALA A 215 -3.08 -6.49 31.50
CA ALA A 215 -1.92 -5.73 31.98
C ALA A 215 -2.28 -4.70 33.06
N GLN A 216 -3.56 -4.36 33.22
CA GLN A 216 -4.05 -3.39 34.20
C GLN A 216 -4.46 -4.00 35.54
N GLY A 217 -4.60 -5.33 35.63
CA GLY A 217 -5.04 -6.06 36.83
C GLY A 217 -3.95 -6.94 37.41
#